data_AF-A0A6B3N0D9-F1
#
_entry.id   AF-A0A6B3N0D9-F1
#
_cell.length_a   1.000
_cell.length_b   1.000
_cell.length_c   1.000
_cell.angle_alpha   90.00
_cell.angle_beta   90.00
_cell.angle_gamma   90.00
#
_symmetry.space_group_name_H-M   'P 1'
#
loop_
_entity.id
_entity.type
_entity.pdbx_description
1 polymer ?
#
loop_
_entity_poly.entity_id
_entity_poly.type
_entity_poly.pdbx_seq_one_letter_code
_entity_poly.pdbx_strand_id
1 'polypeptide(L)' 'MNNRPPSQEKTPLLDALRASAQKPHTAFYAPGHKQGKGIPEPLADLLGKSVFRADLPELPELDNLFAPEGVIQEAQ' A
#
# COMPACT_ATOMS: atom_id res chain seq x y z
N MET A 1 22.64 -4.65 -25.84
CA MET A 1 21.79 -3.83 -24.96
C MET A 1 22.19 -4.17 -23.53
N ASN A 2 22.74 -3.22 -22.78
CA ASN A 2 23.20 -3.45 -21.41
C ASN A 2 22.00 -3.53 -20.46
N ASN A 3 21.65 -4.75 -20.02
CA ASN A 3 20.58 -4.98 -19.04
C ASN A 3 21.14 -4.85 -17.62
N ARG A 4 21.35 -3.61 -17.15
CA ARG A 4 21.55 -3.37 -15.71
C ARG A 4 20.15 -3.35 -15.07
N PRO A 5 19.88 -4.17 -14.03
CA PRO A 5 18.60 -4.10 -13.34
C PRO A 5 18.40 -2.71 -12.74
N PRO A 6 17.16 -2.21 -12.68
CA PRO A 6 16.85 -0.93 -12.04
C PRO A 6 17.36 -0.92 -10.59
N SER A 7 17.90 0.22 -10.17
CA SER A 7 18.39 0.41 -8.80
C SER A 7 17.23 0.30 -7.81
N GLN A 8 17.37 -0.57 -6.80
CA GLN A 8 16.38 -0.77 -5.73
C GLN A 8 16.65 0.12 -4.51
N GLU A 9 17.39 1.22 -4.69
CA GLU A 9 17.70 2.19 -3.63
C GLU A 9 16.50 3.06 -3.24
N LYS A 10 15.48 3.13 -4.10
CA LYS A 10 14.22 3.84 -3.85
C LYS A 10 13.07 2.84 -3.76
N THR A 11 12.10 3.14 -2.91
CA THR A 11 10.92 2.29 -2.70
C THR A 11 9.63 3.10 -2.83
N PRO A 12 9.37 3.76 -3.97
CA PRO A 12 8.32 4.78 -4.09
C PRO A 12 6.94 4.25 -3.69
N LEU A 13 6.57 3.04 -4.11
CA LEU A 13 5.30 2.41 -3.72
C LEU A 13 5.22 2.09 -2.23
N LEU A 14 6.30 1.59 -1.62
CA LEU A 14 6.35 1.30 -0.18
C LEU A 14 6.25 2.58 0.65
N ASP A 15 6.93 3.64 0.21
CA ASP A 15 6.92 4.94 0.86
C ASP A 15 5.50 5.56 0.80
N ALA A 16 4.84 5.47 -0.36
CA ALA A 16 3.46 5.90 -0.55
C ALA A 16 2.48 5.09 0.32
N LEU A 17 2.61 3.75 0.36
CA LEU A 17 1.79 2.89 1.23
C LEU A 17 1.95 3.26 2.71
N ARG A 18 3.19 3.50 3.16
CA ARG A 18 3.47 3.91 4.54
C ARG A 18 2.82 5.24 4.87
N ALA A 19 2.91 6.23 3.98
CA ALA A 19 2.29 7.54 4.17
C ALA A 19 0.75 7.43 4.21
N SER A 20 0.16 6.72 3.26
CA SER A 20 -1.30 6.53 3.16
C SER A 20 -1.87 5.76 4.36
N ALA A 21 -1.16 4.74 4.86
CA ALA A 21 -1.55 3.98 6.04
C ALA A 21 -1.55 4.79 7.34
N GLN A 22 -0.76 5.88 7.40
CA GLN A 22 -0.66 6.77 8.57
C GLN A 22 -1.59 7.98 8.49
N LYS A 23 -2.16 8.27 7.30
CA LYS A 23 -3.04 9.41 7.08
C LYS A 23 -4.32 9.28 7.90
N PRO A 24 -4.64 10.23 8.80
CA PRO A 24 -5.83 10.14 9.63
C PRO A 24 -7.07 10.39 8.79
N HIS A 25 -7.88 9.35 8.59
CA HIS A 25 -9.19 9.45 7.95
C HIS A 25 -10.07 8.24 8.27
N THR A 26 -11.36 8.35 7.98
CA THR A 26 -12.31 7.24 8.08
C THR A 26 -12.39 6.53 6.73
N ALA A 27 -12.08 5.24 6.69
CA ALA A 27 -12.09 4.43 5.47
C ALA A 27 -13.53 4.10 5.00
N PHE A 28 -14.11 4.97 4.17
CA PHE A 28 -15.39 4.71 3.47
C PHE A 28 -15.19 3.99 2.13
N TYR A 29 -14.15 3.17 2.02
CA TYR A 29 -13.80 2.39 0.82
C TYR A 29 -13.51 0.92 1.19
N ALA A 30 -13.33 0.05 0.21
CA ALA A 30 -12.83 -1.31 0.40
C ALA A 30 -11.31 -1.30 0.66
N PRO A 31 -10.74 -2.23 1.44
CA PRO A 31 -11.36 -3.43 2.02
C PRO A 31 -12.30 -3.17 3.22
N GLY A 32 -13.21 -4.13 3.46
CA GLY A 32 -14.25 -4.03 4.51
C GLY A 32 -13.72 -4.01 5.95
N HIS A 33 -12.48 -4.45 6.19
CA HIS A 33 -11.88 -4.45 7.52
C HIS A 33 -11.40 -3.06 7.99
N LYS A 34 -11.54 -2.03 7.17
CA LYS A 34 -11.34 -0.61 7.52
C LYS A 34 -10.01 -0.34 8.22
N GLN A 35 -8.91 -0.62 7.54
CA GLN A 35 -7.54 -0.43 8.04
C GLN A 35 -7.23 -1.24 9.33
N GLY A 36 -7.83 -2.43 9.46
CA GLY A 36 -7.60 -3.35 10.58
C GLY A 36 -8.68 -3.32 11.67
N LYS A 37 -9.59 -2.33 11.67
CA LYS A 37 -10.65 -2.19 12.69
C LYS A 37 -11.63 -3.37 12.74
N GLY A 38 -11.86 -4.02 11.59
CA GLY A 38 -12.74 -5.18 11.47
C GLY A 38 -12.02 -6.52 11.48
N ILE A 39 -10.72 -6.57 11.79
CA ILE A 39 -9.95 -7.82 11.79
C ILE A 39 -10.05 -8.50 13.16
N PRO A 40 -10.27 -9.83 13.21
CA PRO A 40 -10.15 -10.60 14.44
C PRO A 40 -8.74 -10.53 15.03
N GLU A 41 -8.61 -10.30 16.34
CA GLU A 41 -7.30 -10.17 17.01
C GLU A 41 -6.33 -11.34 16.74
N PRO A 42 -6.74 -12.63 16.74
CA PRO A 42 -5.81 -13.72 16.45
C PRO A 42 -5.15 -13.62 15.06
N LEU A 43 -5.88 -13.08 14.08
CA LEU A 43 -5.35 -12.86 12.73
C LEU A 43 -4.44 -11.63 12.69
N ALA A 44 -4.81 -10.58 13.43
CA ALA A 44 -3.97 -9.39 13.59
C ALA A 44 -2.64 -9.68 14.29
N ASP A 45 -2.64 -10.59 15.27
CA ASP A 45 -1.45 -11.02 15.99
C ASP A 45 -0.55 -11.91 15.13
N LEU A 46 -1.15 -12.75 14.28
CA LEU A 46 -0.40 -13.62 13.36
C LEU A 46 0.33 -12.83 12.26
N LEU A 47 -0.35 -11.88 11.62
CA LEU A 47 0.17 -11.18 10.44
C LEU A 47 0.75 -9.79 10.75
N GLY A 48 0.40 -9.23 11.91
CA GLY A 48 0.76 -7.87 12.30
C GLY A 48 -0.28 -6.84 11.89
N LYS A 49 -0.68 -6.00 12.86
CA LYS A 49 -1.67 -4.91 12.66
C LYS A 49 -1.32 -3.93 11.54
N SER A 50 -0.03 -3.73 11.28
CA SER A 50 0.44 -2.82 10.22
C SER A 50 0.10 -3.29 8.81
N VAL A 51 0.01 -4.60 8.58
CA VAL A 51 -0.33 -5.16 7.25
C VAL A 51 -1.72 -4.69 6.84
N PHE A 52 -2.70 -4.81 7.73
CA PHE A 52 -4.08 -4.40 7.46
C PHE A 52 -4.27 -2.88 7.34
N ARG A 53 -3.34 -2.08 7.88
CA ARG A 53 -3.33 -0.63 7.67
C ARG A 53 -2.81 -0.24 6.29
N ALA A 54 -1.90 -1.05 5.74
CA ALA A 54 -1.31 -0.86 4.43
C ALA A 54 -2.11 -1.58 3.32
N ASP A 55 -3.05 -2.45 3.65
CA ASP A 55 -4.01 -3.02 2.70
C ASP A 55 -5.04 -1.95 2.28
N LEU A 56 -4.73 -1.29 1.18
CA LEU A 56 -5.41 -0.10 0.66
C LEU A 56 -5.75 -0.32 -0.82
N PRO A 57 -6.89 0.22 -1.29
CA PRO A 57 -7.27 0.16 -2.71
C PRO A 57 -6.47 1.18 -3.54
N GLU A 58 -6.84 1.37 -4.80
CA GLU A 58 -6.32 2.45 -5.66
C GLU A 58 -6.78 3.82 -5.15
N LEU A 59 -6.14 4.30 -4.09
CA LEU A 59 -6.29 5.66 -3.60
C LEU A 59 -5.55 6.63 -4.55
N PRO A 60 -5.94 7.90 -4.61
CA PRO A 60 -5.26 8.90 -5.45
C PRO A 60 -3.73 8.94 -5.24
N GLU A 61 -3.25 8.62 -4.04
CA GLU A 61 -1.83 8.57 -3.70
C GLU A 61 -1.09 7.27 -4.10
N LEU A 62 -1.82 6.22 -4.49
CA LEU A 62 -1.28 4.87 -4.71
C LEU A 62 -1.28 4.40 -6.17
N ASP A 63 -1.80 5.21 -7.09
CA ASP A 63 -1.86 4.92 -8.54
C ASP A 63 -2.82 3.77 -8.91
N ASN A 64 -3.00 3.52 -10.21
CA ASN A 64 -3.80 2.43 -10.75
C ASN A 64 -2.90 1.33 -11.30
N LEU A 65 -3.00 0.11 -10.74
CA LEU A 65 -2.18 -1.02 -11.16
C LEU A 65 -2.36 -1.40 -12.64
N PHE A 66 -3.54 -1.19 -13.21
CA PHE A 66 -3.85 -1.54 -14.60
C PHE A 66 -3.47 -0.46 -15.61
N ALA A 67 -3.19 0.75 -15.15
CA ALA A 67 -2.77 1.89 -15.96
C ALA A 67 -1.84 2.78 -15.13
N PRO A 68 -0.60 2.33 -14.86
CA PRO A 68 0.29 3.00 -13.93
C PRO A 68 0.89 4.28 -14.55
N GLU A 69 0.75 5.39 -13.83
CA GLU A 69 1.26 6.71 -14.25
C GLU A 69 2.11 7.40 -13.16
N GLY A 70 2.26 6.79 -11.98
CA GLY A 70 2.91 7.38 -10.81
C GLY A 70 3.73 6.36 -10.02
N VAL A 71 3.48 6.24 -8.71
CA VAL A 71 4.33 5.45 -7.79
C VAL A 71 4.45 3.97 -8.15
N ILE A 72 3.45 3.39 -8.84
CA ILE A 72 3.54 2.04 -9.37
C ILE A 72 4.48 2.02 -10.59
N GLN A 73 4.35 2.97 -11.51
CA GLN A 73 5.24 3.10 -12.67
C GLN A 73 6.70 3.32 -12.25
N GLU A 74 6.94 4.14 -11.23
CA GLU A 74 8.30 4.41 -10.71
C GLU A 74 8.93 3.18 -10.02
N ALA A 75 8.12 2.21 -9.59
CA ALA A 75 8.58 1.02 -8.86
C ALA A 75 8.92 -0.19 -9.76
N GLN A 76 8.51 -0.18 -11.03
CA GLN A 76 8.66 -1.30 -11.99
C GLN A 76 10.01 -1.26 -12.74
#